data_AF-A0AAW9JS75-F1
#
_entry.id   AF-A0AAW9JS75-F1
#
_cell.length_a   1.000
_cell.length_b   1.000
_cell.length_c   1.000
_cell.angle_alpha   90.00
_cell.angle_beta   90.00
_cell.angle_gamma   90.00
#
_symmetry.space_group_name_H-M   'P 1'
#
loop_
_entity.id
_entity.type
_entity.pdbx_description
1 polymer ?
#
loop_
_entity_poly.entity_id
_entity_poly.type
_entity_poly.pdbx_seq_one_letter_code
_entity_poly.pdbx_strand_id
1 'polypeptide(L)'
;MRETKFRGKVIGKQEELEAMGVIDKNGWATGNLIQNEQHTMIVGNLLEFDDEDMMCDWWVPVIPETVEQIKAEINEDQQIALEWLKAYSDSDNGDKPISGIWYMLHLISENLLESRVRNSYFNLTEKQQFEVLQAFAEWGLSDEKV
;
A
#
# COMPACT_ATOMS: atom_id res chain seq x y z
N MET A 1 2.87 -15.05 -3.27
CA MET A 1 1.56 -14.53 -2.81
C MET A 1 1.86 -13.24 -2.06
N ARG A 2 1.16 -12.13 -2.34
CA ARG A 2 1.39 -10.82 -1.70
C ARG A 2 0.86 -10.87 -0.28
N GLU A 3 1.65 -10.44 0.71
CA GLU A 3 1.12 -10.14 2.04
C GLU A 3 0.46 -8.76 2.01
N THR A 4 -0.86 -8.74 1.85
CA THR A 4 -1.65 -7.52 2.01
C THR A 4 -1.96 -7.35 3.50
N LYS A 5 -1.46 -6.27 4.12
CA LYS A 5 -1.77 -5.93 5.50
C LYS A 5 -2.94 -4.95 5.58
N PHE A 6 -3.68 -5.05 6.67
CA PHE A 6 -4.82 -4.23 7.01
C PHE A 6 -4.62 -3.65 8.39
N ARG A 7 -5.34 -2.57 8.69
CA ARG A 7 -5.50 -2.07 10.05
C ARG A 7 -6.96 -1.84 10.38
N GLY A 8 -7.29 -1.93 11.67
CA GLY A 8 -8.63 -1.64 12.18
C GLY A 8 -8.59 -1.22 13.65
N LYS A 9 -9.57 -0.43 14.08
CA LYS A 9 -9.71 -0.05 15.49
C LYS A 9 -10.24 -1.22 16.30
N VAL A 10 -9.55 -1.57 17.38
CA VAL A 10 -9.90 -2.72 18.21
C VAL A 10 -11.16 -2.47 19.05
N ILE A 11 -11.99 -3.50 19.19
CA ILE A 11 -13.15 -3.53 20.07
C ILE A 11 -12.70 -3.91 21.49
N GLY A 12 -13.04 -3.10 22.49
CA GLY A 12 -12.84 -3.43 23.91
C GLY A 12 -11.67 -2.70 24.59
N LYS A 13 -11.07 -3.34 25.60
CA LYS A 13 -10.02 -2.75 26.45
C LYS A 13 -8.69 -2.66 25.69
N GLN A 14 -8.12 -1.46 25.62
CA GLN A 14 -6.93 -1.17 24.80
C GLN A 14 -5.62 -1.23 25.60
N GLU A 15 -5.64 -0.94 26.91
CA GLU A 15 -4.41 -0.81 27.72
C GLU A 15 -3.50 -2.05 27.69
N GLU A 16 -4.07 -3.26 27.83
CA GLU A 16 -3.30 -4.51 27.81
C GLU A 16 -2.73 -4.81 26.42
N LEU A 17 -3.52 -4.57 25.38
CA LEU A 17 -3.11 -4.80 23.99
C LEU A 17 -2.02 -3.82 23.54
N GLU A 18 -2.09 -2.57 24.00
CA GLU A 18 -1.05 -1.56 23.76
C GLU A 18 0.25 -1.97 24.47
N ALA A 19 0.17 -2.40 25.74
CA ALA A 19 1.33 -2.88 26.50
C ALA A 19 1.98 -4.12 25.86
N MET A 20 1.20 -4.96 25.18
CA MET A 20 1.68 -6.12 24.42
C MET A 20 2.19 -5.77 23.02
N GLY A 21 2.05 -4.51 22.56
CA GLY A 21 2.45 -4.08 21.22
C GLY A 21 1.54 -4.61 20.09
N VAL A 22 0.33 -5.06 20.43
CA VAL A 22 -0.66 -5.55 19.45
C VAL A 22 -1.37 -4.38 18.75
N ILE A 23 -1.53 -3.26 19.47
CA ILE A 23 -2.12 -2.04 18.95
C ILE A 23 -1.22 -0.83 19.16
N ASP A 24 -1.42 0.21 18.34
CA ASP A 24 -0.83 1.51 18.59
C ASP A 24 -1.56 2.29 19.71
N LYS A 25 -0.97 3.42 20.12
CA LYS A 25 -1.53 4.36 21.12
C LYS A 25 -2.91 4.94 20.77
N ASN A 26 -3.37 4.75 19.53
CA ASN A 26 -4.66 5.25 19.04
C ASN A 26 -5.69 4.11 18.91
N GLY A 27 -5.36 2.89 19.33
CA GLY A 27 -6.25 1.75 19.32
C GLY A 27 -6.25 0.93 18.02
N TRP A 28 -5.27 1.12 17.13
CA TRP A 28 -5.21 0.43 15.84
C TRP A 28 -4.36 -0.83 15.89
N ALA A 29 -4.95 -1.96 15.52
CA ALA A 29 -4.21 -3.18 15.21
C ALA A 29 -3.77 -3.18 13.74
N THR A 30 -2.60 -3.73 13.46
CA THR A 30 -2.07 -3.89 12.09
C THR A 30 -1.65 -5.34 11.85
N GLY A 31 -2.15 -5.96 10.78
CA GLY A 31 -1.93 -7.38 10.53
C GLY A 31 -2.66 -7.93 9.31
N ASN A 32 -2.90 -9.22 9.29
CA ASN A 32 -3.71 -9.87 8.25
C ASN A 32 -5.20 -9.74 8.61
N LEU A 33 -6.07 -9.60 7.61
CA LEU A 33 -7.52 -9.51 7.81
C LEU A 33 -8.14 -10.90 7.73
N ILE A 34 -8.92 -11.27 8.75
CA ILE A 34 -9.84 -12.41 8.71
C ILE A 34 -11.23 -11.88 8.95
N GLN A 35 -12.09 -12.03 7.94
CA GLN A 35 -13.44 -11.49 7.95
C GLN A 35 -14.45 -12.50 7.43
N ASN A 36 -15.56 -12.65 8.16
CA ASN A 36 -16.77 -13.33 7.74
C ASN A 36 -18.01 -12.51 8.17
N GLU A 37 -19.22 -13.03 7.95
CA GLU A 37 -20.47 -12.32 8.27
C GLU A 37 -20.62 -11.96 9.75
N GLN A 38 -19.92 -12.65 10.66
CA GLN A 38 -20.07 -12.51 12.12
C GLN A 38 -18.87 -11.85 12.78
N HIS A 39 -17.67 -11.99 12.20
CA HIS A 39 -16.41 -11.63 12.81
C HIS A 39 -15.53 -10.86 11.84
N THR A 40 -14.94 -9.77 12.32
CA THR A 40 -13.88 -9.04 11.62
C THR A 40 -12.70 -8.90 12.57
N MET A 41 -11.58 -9.51 12.20
CA MET A 41 -10.40 -9.66 13.04
C MET A 41 -9.16 -9.17 12.29
N ILE A 42 -8.27 -8.48 12.99
CA ILE A 42 -6.88 -8.34 12.57
C ILE A 42 -6.06 -9.35 13.34
N VAL A 43 -5.20 -10.08 12.64
CA VAL A 43 -4.35 -11.13 13.22
C VAL A 43 -2.88 -10.88 12.96
N GLY A 44 -2.04 -11.34 13.88
CA GLY A 44 -0.58 -11.28 13.78
C GLY A 44 -0.01 -12.16 12.66
N ASN A 45 1.29 -12.42 12.71
CA ASN A 45 1.91 -13.25 11.68
C ASN A 45 1.45 -14.70 11.80
N LEU A 46 1.42 -15.39 10.65
CA LEU A 46 1.16 -16.82 10.61
C LEU A 46 2.40 -17.55 11.13
N LEU A 47 2.24 -18.29 12.22
CA LEU A 47 3.29 -19.10 12.82
C LEU A 47 3.28 -20.52 12.27
N GLU A 48 2.09 -21.10 12.13
CA GLU A 48 1.92 -22.47 11.69
C GLU A 48 0.59 -22.61 10.93
N PHE A 49 0.60 -23.42 9.88
CA PHE A 49 -0.57 -23.71 9.06
C PHE A 49 -0.45 -25.09 8.45
N ASP A 50 -1.46 -25.92 8.70
CA ASP A 50 -1.68 -27.18 8.01
C ASP A 50 -3.15 -27.32 7.60
N ASP A 51 -3.55 -28.52 7.19
CA ASP A 51 -4.90 -28.79 6.71
C ASP A 51 -5.95 -28.76 7.85
N GLU A 52 -5.52 -28.79 9.11
CA GLU A 52 -6.38 -28.87 10.31
C GLU A 52 -6.34 -27.59 11.16
N ASP A 53 -5.17 -26.93 11.26
CA ASP A 53 -4.94 -25.82 12.17
C ASP A 53 -4.25 -24.61 11.51
N MET A 54 -4.60 -23.42 12.00
CA MET A 54 -3.95 -22.16 11.65
C MET A 54 -3.63 -21.38 12.92
N MET A 55 -2.33 -21.21 13.20
CA MET A 55 -1.84 -20.49 14.37
C MET A 55 -1.25 -19.13 13.97
N CYS A 56 -1.78 -18.06 14.55
CA CYS A 56 -1.21 -16.72 14.43
C CYS A 56 -0.75 -16.22 15.80
N ASP A 57 0.20 -15.28 15.81
CA ASP A 57 0.75 -14.69 17.05
C ASP A 57 -0.33 -14.21 18.03
N TRP A 58 -1.38 -13.58 17.49
CA TRP A 58 -2.49 -13.02 18.24
C TRP A 58 -3.66 -12.74 17.31
N TRP A 59 -4.85 -12.59 17.92
CA TRP A 59 -6.12 -12.33 17.23
C TRP A 59 -6.86 -11.23 17.99
N VAL A 60 -7.24 -10.15 17.30
CA VAL A 60 -8.02 -9.07 17.93
C VAL A 60 -9.23 -8.69 17.08
N PRO A 61 -10.43 -8.59 17.71
CA PRO A 61 -11.62 -8.11 17.02
C PRO A 61 -11.51 -6.61 16.75
N VAL A 62 -11.89 -6.20 15.53
CA VAL A 62 -11.88 -4.80 15.12
C VAL A 62 -13.26 -4.34 14.65
N ILE A 63 -13.50 -3.04 14.72
CA ILE A 63 -14.71 -2.40 14.20
C ILE A 63 -14.68 -2.52 12.66
N PRO A 64 -15.62 -3.24 12.02
CA PRO A 64 -15.56 -3.54 10.59
C PRO A 64 -15.44 -2.29 9.71
N GLU A 65 -16.14 -1.22 10.05
CA GLU A 65 -16.18 0.04 9.29
C GLU A 65 -14.87 0.83 9.37
N THR A 66 -13.96 0.44 10.26
CA THR A 66 -12.63 1.05 10.39
C THR A 66 -11.55 0.27 9.66
N VAL A 67 -11.88 -0.91 9.12
CA VAL A 67 -10.89 -1.74 8.44
C VAL A 67 -10.47 -1.07 7.14
N GLU A 68 -9.18 -0.81 7.03
CA GLU A 68 -8.58 -0.29 5.82
C GLU A 68 -7.32 -1.08 5.46
N GLN A 69 -7.13 -1.28 4.15
CA GLN A 69 -5.89 -1.83 3.64
C GLN A 69 -4.78 -0.81 3.85
N ILE A 70 -3.66 -1.26 4.44
CA ILE A 70 -2.50 -0.39 4.58
C ILE A 70 -1.90 -0.18 3.19
N LYS A 71 -2.01 1.05 2.71
CA LYS A 71 -1.28 1.52 1.54
C LYS A 71 0.13 1.93 1.99
N ALA A 72 1.11 1.76 1.12
CA ALA A 72 2.44 2.27 1.39
C ALA A 72 2.36 3.79 1.59
N GLU A 73 2.97 4.29 2.67
CA GLU A 73 3.10 5.73 2.89
C GLU A 73 4.11 6.26 1.87
N ILE A 74 3.60 6.96 0.85
CA ILE A 74 4.41 7.53 -0.23
C ILE A 74 4.99 8.88 0.22
N ASN A 75 6.31 9.04 0.09
CA ASN A 75 6.99 10.30 0.37
C ASN A 75 6.89 11.30 -0.81
N GLU A 76 7.48 12.49 -0.68
CA GLU A 76 7.42 13.53 -1.72
C GLU A 76 7.98 13.05 -3.07
N ASP A 77 9.12 12.36 -3.07
CA ASP A 77 9.74 11.88 -4.31
C ASP A 77 8.88 10.79 -4.99
N GLN A 78 8.27 9.90 -4.19
CA GLN A 78 7.33 8.90 -4.69
C GLN A 78 6.08 9.55 -5.27
N GLN A 79 5.56 10.59 -4.61
CA GLN A 79 4.39 11.35 -5.07
C GLN A 79 4.67 12.02 -6.42
N ILE A 80 5.82 12.68 -6.57
CA ILE A 80 6.21 13.35 -7.83
C ILE A 80 6.32 12.33 -8.97
N ALA A 81 6.98 11.19 -8.74
CA ALA A 81 7.11 10.15 -9.75
C ALA A 81 5.73 9.54 -10.13
N LEU A 82 4.87 9.31 -9.15
CA LEU A 82 3.51 8.81 -9.34
C LEU A 82 2.65 9.79 -10.15
N GLU A 83 2.63 11.07 -9.79
CA GLU A 83 1.86 12.11 -10.48
C GLU A 83 2.30 12.25 -11.93
N TRP A 84 3.60 12.16 -12.19
CA TRP A 84 4.11 12.18 -13.56
C TRP A 84 3.58 10.99 -14.38
N LEU A 85 3.59 9.77 -13.81
CA LEU A 85 3.07 8.58 -14.49
C LEU A 85 1.57 8.69 -14.80
N LYS A 86 0.79 9.24 -13.87
CA LYS A 86 -0.65 9.52 -14.08
C LYS A 86 -0.86 10.53 -15.20
N ALA A 87 -0.17 11.67 -15.13
CA ALA A 87 -0.28 12.72 -16.14
C ALA A 87 0.11 12.26 -17.54
N TYR A 88 1.15 11.42 -17.66
CA TYR A 88 1.49 10.81 -18.94
C TYR A 88 0.40 9.83 -19.41
N SER A 89 -0.13 8.99 -18.52
CA SER A 89 -1.20 8.05 -18.86
C SER A 89 -2.51 8.71 -19.30
N ASP A 90 -2.78 9.94 -18.86
CA ASP A 90 -3.97 10.71 -19.25
C ASP A 90 -3.72 11.60 -20.48
N SER A 91 -2.48 11.65 -20.98
CA SER A 91 -2.14 12.41 -22.19
C SER A 91 -2.58 11.68 -23.46
N ASP A 92 -2.77 12.43 -24.55
CA ASP A 92 -3.07 11.88 -25.89
C ASP A 92 -2.00 10.89 -26.41
N ASN A 93 -0.82 10.84 -25.78
CA ASN A 93 0.28 9.93 -26.11
C ASN A 93 0.42 8.76 -25.11
N GLY A 94 -0.48 8.67 -24.13
CA GLY A 94 -0.45 7.79 -22.96
C GLY A 94 -1.18 6.47 -23.13
N ASP A 95 -1.29 5.94 -24.36
CA ASP A 95 -2.17 4.79 -24.69
C ASP A 95 -1.92 3.51 -23.88
N LYS A 96 -0.75 3.37 -23.26
CA LYS A 96 -0.34 2.16 -22.52
C LYS A 96 0.37 2.53 -21.22
N PRO A 97 -0.20 2.20 -20.04
CA PRO A 97 0.42 2.49 -18.74
C PRO A 97 1.85 1.97 -18.60
N ILE A 98 2.16 0.79 -19.18
CA ILE A 98 3.50 0.21 -19.18
C ILE A 98 4.52 1.10 -19.92
N SER A 99 4.08 1.81 -20.98
CA SER A 99 4.95 2.70 -21.74
C SER A 99 5.42 3.91 -20.95
N GLY A 100 4.73 4.30 -19.86
CA GLY A 100 5.11 5.45 -19.04
C GLY A 100 6.50 5.32 -18.44
N ILE A 101 6.88 4.12 -18.00
CA ILE A 101 8.22 3.85 -17.46
C ILE A 101 9.27 4.02 -18.56
N TRP A 102 9.03 3.40 -19.73
CA TRP A 102 9.94 3.50 -20.87
C TRP A 102 10.10 4.95 -21.33
N TYR A 103 9.01 5.69 -21.40
CA TYR A 103 9.01 7.07 -21.86
C TYR A 103 9.72 7.99 -20.86
N MET A 104 9.53 7.80 -19.55
CA MET A 104 10.29 8.53 -18.53
C MET A 104 11.80 8.32 -18.72
N LEU A 105 12.23 7.07 -18.89
CA LEU A 105 13.64 6.74 -19.14
C LEU A 105 14.17 7.35 -20.42
N HIS A 106 13.37 7.37 -21.49
CA HIS A 106 13.71 8.04 -22.74
C HIS A 106 13.90 9.55 -22.54
N LEU A 107 12.98 10.23 -21.84
CA LEU A 107 13.12 11.66 -21.55
C LEU A 107 14.33 11.97 -20.65
N ILE A 108 14.67 11.07 -19.72
CA ILE A 108 15.88 11.18 -18.93
C ILE A 108 17.13 11.06 -19.82
N SER A 109 17.15 10.10 -20.75
CA SER A 109 18.30 9.90 -21.65
C SER A 109 18.50 11.05 -22.63
N GLU A 110 17.40 11.65 -23.12
CA GLU A 110 17.43 12.82 -24.00
C GLU A 110 17.60 14.15 -23.24
N ASN A 111 17.68 14.10 -21.90
CA ASN A 111 17.74 15.29 -21.03
C ASN A 111 16.56 16.25 -21.25
N LEU A 112 15.38 15.70 -21.52
CA LEU A 112 14.11 16.40 -21.76
C LEU A 112 13.17 16.38 -20.56
N LEU A 113 13.41 15.49 -19.58
CA LEU A 113 12.60 15.43 -18.36
C LEU A 113 12.92 16.60 -17.43
N GLU A 114 11.89 17.21 -16.85
CA GLU A 114 12.04 18.27 -15.83
C GLU A 114 12.95 17.80 -14.68
N SER A 115 13.91 18.65 -14.29
CA SER A 115 14.91 18.34 -13.27
C SER A 115 14.31 17.84 -11.96
N ARG A 116 13.16 18.37 -11.52
CA ARG A 116 12.48 17.93 -10.29
C ARG A 116 12.04 16.48 -10.40
N VAL A 117 11.31 16.13 -11.46
CA VAL A 117 10.83 14.76 -11.70
C VAL A 117 11.99 13.79 -11.87
N ARG A 118 13.02 14.21 -12.63
CA ARG A 118 14.25 13.43 -12.82
C ARG A 118 14.91 13.12 -11.47
N ASN A 119 15.11 14.12 -10.62
CA ASN A 119 15.76 13.94 -9.32
C ASN A 119 14.94 13.05 -8.40
N SER A 120 13.62 13.27 -8.33
CA SER A 120 12.73 12.43 -7.54
C SER A 120 12.79 10.97 -7.97
N TYR A 121 12.82 10.68 -9.28
CA TYR A 121 13.04 9.32 -9.78
C TYR A 121 14.37 8.72 -9.31
N PHE A 122 15.48 9.46 -9.42
CA PHE A 122 16.81 8.97 -9.02
C PHE A 122 16.98 8.80 -7.50
N ASN A 123 16.18 9.49 -6.69
CA ASN A 123 16.21 9.37 -5.23
C ASN A 123 15.45 8.14 -4.71
N LEU A 124 14.61 7.50 -5.54
CA LEU A 124 13.82 6.35 -5.10
C LEU A 124 14.71 5.12 -4.90
N THR A 125 14.61 4.54 -3.70
CA THR A 125 15.06 3.17 -3.45
C THR A 125 14.25 2.17 -4.28
N GLU A 126 14.78 0.96 -4.48
CA GLU A 126 14.07 -0.12 -5.19
C GLU A 126 12.69 -0.40 -4.57
N LYS A 127 12.59 -0.46 -3.23
CA LYS A 127 11.31 -0.62 -2.54
C LYS A 127 10.33 0.49 -2.90
N GLN A 128 10.79 1.74 -2.87
CA GLN A 128 9.95 2.89 -3.16
C GLN A 128 9.50 2.94 -4.63
N GLN A 129 10.33 2.45 -5.56
CA GLN A 129 9.93 2.28 -6.96
C GLN A 129 8.77 1.27 -7.07
N PHE A 130 8.82 0.13 -6.37
CA PHE A 130 7.70 -0.82 -6.32
C PHE A 130 6.44 -0.21 -5.70
N GLU A 131 6.57 0.58 -4.64
CA GLU A 131 5.45 1.28 -4.00
C GLU A 131 4.81 2.31 -4.94
N VAL A 132 5.59 3.05 -5.74
CA VAL A 132 5.07 3.95 -6.79
C VAL A 132 4.34 3.17 -7.87
N LEU A 133 4.90 2.06 -8.35
CA LEU A 133 4.25 1.22 -9.35
C LEU A 133 2.96 0.60 -8.82
N GLN A 134 2.93 0.21 -7.55
CA GLN A 134 1.72 -0.27 -6.88
C GLN A 134 0.66 0.83 -6.85
N ALA A 135 0.99 2.03 -6.36
CA ALA A 135 0.06 3.15 -6.31
C ALA A 135 -0.44 3.56 -7.71
N PHE A 136 0.42 3.48 -8.72
CA PHE A 136 0.06 3.73 -10.11
C PHE A 136 -0.91 2.68 -10.66
N ALA A 137 -0.69 1.39 -10.36
CA ALA A 137 -1.60 0.32 -10.74
C ALA A 137 -2.96 0.43 -10.03
N GLU A 138 -2.97 0.75 -8.73
CA GLU A 138 -4.20 0.96 -7.95
C GLU A 138 -5.03 2.12 -8.53
N TRP A 139 -4.39 3.24 -8.87
CA TRP A 139 -5.06 4.35 -9.56
C TRP A 139 -5.55 3.97 -10.96
N GLY A 140 -4.75 3.24 -11.74
CA GLY A 140 -5.12 2.87 -13.10
C GLY A 140 -6.29 1.87 -13.20
N LEU A 141 -6.58 1.17 -12.10
CA LEU A 141 -7.68 0.22 -11.96
C LEU A 141 -8.88 0.79 -11.19
N SER A 142 -8.79 1.99 -10.63
CA SER A 142 -9.89 2.63 -9.92
C SER A 142 -10.82 3.39 -10.87
N ASP A 143 -12.06 3.63 -10.43
CA ASP A 143 -13.04 4.47 -11.14
C ASP A 143 -12.62 5.97 -11.20
N GLU A 144 -11.48 6.34 -10.60
CA GLU A 144 -10.94 7.71 -10.64
C GLU A 144 -10.22 8.02 -11.96
N LYS A 145 -9.93 7.00 -12.77
CA LYS A 145 -9.37 7.18 -14.11
C LYS A 145 -10.50 7.46 -15.10
N VAL A 146 -10.90 8.74 -15.20
CA VAL A 146 -11.93 9.23 -16.14
C VAL A 146 -11.29 9.96 -17.29
#